data_AF-A0A8J7KRG2-F1
#
_entry.id   AF-A0A8J7KRG2-F1
#
_cell.length_a   1.000
_cell.length_b   1.000
_cell.length_c   1.000
_cell.angle_alpha   90.00
_cell.angle_beta   90.00
_cell.angle_gamma   90.00
#
_symmetry.space_group_name_H-M   'P 1'
#
loop_
_entity.id
_entity.type
_entity.pdbx_description
1 polymer ?
#
loop_
_entity_poly.entity_id
_entity_poly.type
_entity_poly.pdbx_seq_one_letter_code
_entity_poly.pdbx_strand_id
1 'polypeptide(L)' 'MPPVPLPEALLAACPAPLPPEPLTFGANVEYSLQLLAVIKQCNADKAALRQAEHYRQEQTHDE' A
#
# COMPACT_ATOMS: atom_id res chain seq x y z
N MET A 1 -4.71 -18.40 -21.94
CA MET A 1 -5.20 -18.77 -20.58
C MET A 1 -5.76 -17.53 -19.90
N PRO A 2 -6.71 -17.61 -18.94
CA PRO A 2 -7.14 -16.43 -18.21
C PRO A 2 -5.97 -15.86 -17.39
N PRO A 3 -5.89 -14.53 -17.19
CA PRO A 3 -4.81 -13.92 -16.41
C PRO A 3 -4.88 -14.40 -14.96
N VAL A 4 -3.71 -14.73 -14.39
CA VAL A 4 -3.61 -15.11 -12.98
C VAL A 4 -4.06 -13.92 -12.11
N PRO A 5 -5.02 -14.10 -11.20
CA PRO A 5 -5.44 -13.03 -10.29
C PRO A 5 -4.28 -12.53 -9.42
N LEU A 6 -4.28 -11.23 -9.10
CA LEU A 6 -3.33 -10.69 -8.13
C LEU A 6 -3.56 -11.33 -6.75
N PRO A 7 -2.50 -11.59 -5.99
CA PRO A 7 -2.64 -12.02 -4.60
C PRO A 7 -3.48 -11.05 -3.78
N GLU A 8 -4.41 -11.58 -2.97
CA GLU A 8 -5.28 -10.81 -2.06
C GLU A 8 -4.49 -9.79 -1.22
N ALA A 9 -3.31 -10.19 -0.74
CA ALA A 9 -2.43 -9.35 0.06
C ALA A 9 -2.00 -8.04 -0.65
N LEU A 10 -1.92 -8.05 -1.99
CA LEU A 10 -1.58 -6.86 -2.79
C LEU A 10 -2.78 -5.93 -2.99
N LEU A 11 -3.99 -6.43 -2.76
CA LEU A 11 -5.25 -5.69 -2.87
C LEU A 11 -5.77 -5.24 -1.50
N ALA A 12 -5.15 -5.70 -0.42
CA ALA A 12 -5.52 -5.33 0.94
C ALA A 12 -5.39 -3.82 1.17
N ALA A 13 -6.27 -3.28 2.02
CA ALA A 13 -6.20 -1.90 2.43
C ALA A 13 -4.93 -1.62 3.25
N CYS A 14 -4.42 -0.40 3.14
CA CYS A 14 -3.35 0.10 3.99
C CYS A 14 -3.74 0.02 5.47
N PRO A 15 -2.97 -0.70 6.32
CA PRO A 15 -3.31 -0.83 7.72
C PRO A 15 -3.06 0.51 8.42
N ALA A 16 -4.13 1.15 8.91
CA ALA A 16 -4.02 2.35 9.72
C ALA A 16 -3.88 1.97 11.21
N PRO A 17 -2.95 2.58 11.96
CA PRO A 17 -2.90 2.42 13.42
C PRO A 17 -4.18 2.98 14.06
N LEU A 18 -4.56 2.41 15.21
CA LEU A 18 -5.62 2.98 16.04
C LEU A 18 -5.12 4.26 16.71
N PRO A 19 -5.96 5.31 16.84
CA PRO A 19 -5.61 6.48 17.62
C PRO A 19 -5.30 6.09 19.08
N PRO A 20 -4.32 6.75 19.73
CA PRO A 20 -4.06 6.53 21.15
C PRO A 20 -5.18 7.12 22.02
N GLU A 21 -5.47 6.45 23.14
CA GLU A 21 -6.40 6.95 24.16
C GLU A 21 -5.70 7.09 25.53
N PRO A 22 -5.66 8.30 26.13
CA PRO A 22 -6.18 9.57 25.60
C PRO A 22 -5.28 10.16 24.50
N LEU A 23 -5.89 10.85 23.53
CA LEU A 23 -5.18 11.58 22.48
C LEU A 23 -4.59 12.89 23.02
N THR A 24 -3.49 12.80 23.76
CA THR A 24 -2.72 13.98 24.19
C THR A 24 -2.01 14.62 23.00
N PHE A 25 -1.53 15.86 23.16
CA PHE A 25 -0.75 16.53 22.11
C PHE A 25 0.49 15.71 21.69
N GLY A 26 1.26 15.20 22.66
CA GLY A 26 2.44 14.37 22.38
C GLY A 26 2.08 13.07 21.67
N ALA A 27 1.02 12.40 22.14
CA ALA A 27 0.51 11.18 21.50
C ALA A 27 0.03 11.44 20.06
N ASN A 28 -0.55 12.61 19.78
CA ASN A 28 -0.96 12.99 18.43
C ASN A 28 0.25 13.22 17.50
N VAL A 29 1.36 13.77 18.00
CA VAL A 29 2.60 13.92 17.22
C VAL A 29 3.13 12.54 16.82
N GLU A 30 3.22 11.61 17.76
CA GLU A 30 3.66 10.24 17.50
C GLU A 30 2.72 9.51 16.53
N TYR A 31 1.40 9.61 16.75
CA TYR A 31 0.39 9.03 15.88
C TYR A 31 0.46 9.59 14.45
N SER A 32 0.68 10.89 14.29
CA SER A 32 0.84 11.53 12.98
C SER A 32 2.07 11.00 12.23
N LEU A 33 3.18 10.76 12.95
CA LEU A 33 4.38 10.14 12.37
C LEU A 33 4.12 8.69 11.92
N GLN A 34 3.37 7.91 12.71
CA GLN A 34 2.99 6.54 12.34
C GLN A 34 2.10 6.54 11.09
N LEU A 35 1.12 7.44 11.00
CA LEU A 35 0.28 7.59 9.82
C LEU A 35 1.09 7.96 8.58
N LEU A 36 2.04 8.89 8.70
CA LEU A 36 2.93 9.25 7.59
C LEU A 36 3.80 8.06 7.12
N ALA A 37 4.25 7.22 8.06
CA ALA A 37 5.00 6.01 7.73
C ALA A 37 4.13 5.00 6.95
N VAL A 38 2.87 4.80 7.36
CA VAL A 38 1.91 3.96 6.62
C VAL A 38 1.68 4.49 5.20
N ILE A 39 1.44 5.80 5.05
CA ILE A 39 1.24 6.41 3.73
C ILE A 39 2.47 6.22 2.84
N LYS A 40 3.67 6.41 3.39
CA LYS A 40 4.93 6.21 2.67
C LYS A 40 5.05 4.78 2.17
N GLN A 41 4.85 3.79 3.05
CA GLN A 41 4.96 2.38 2.67
C GLN A 41 3.92 2.01 1.61
N CYS A 42 2.66 2.38 1.83
CA CYS A 42 1.59 2.11 0.88
C CYS A 42 1.83 2.71 -0.51
N ASN A 43 2.41 3.91 -0.57
CA ASN A 43 2.75 4.51 -1.85
C ASN A 43 3.89 3.75 -2.56
N ALA A 44 4.86 3.23 -1.81
CA ALA A 44 5.90 2.37 -2.35
C ALA A 44 5.34 1.05 -2.88
N ASP A 45 4.46 0.39 -2.11
CA ASP A 45 3.81 -0.86 -2.53
C ASP A 45 2.98 -0.65 -3.81
N LYS A 46 2.20 0.44 -3.88
CA LYS A 46 1.45 0.82 -5.08
C LYS A 46 2.34 1.09 -6.27
N ALA A 47 3.51 1.70 -6.07
CA ALA A 47 4.46 1.93 -7.17
C ALA A 47 5.02 0.61 -7.71
N ALA A 48 5.37 -0.33 -6.82
CA ALA A 48 5.80 -1.68 -7.21
C ALA A 48 4.71 -2.43 -7.97
N LEU A 49 3.45 -2.35 -7.53
CA LEU A 49 2.31 -2.94 -8.24
C LEU A 49 2.12 -2.35 -9.63
N ARG A 50 2.22 -1.03 -9.79
CA ARG A 50 2.14 -0.40 -11.11
C ARG A 50 3.26 -0.88 -12.04
N GLN A 51 4.48 -1.02 -11.55
CA GLN A 51 5.59 -1.59 -12.33
C GLN A 51 5.31 -3.03 -12.75
N ALA A 52 4.83 -3.87 -11.83
CA ALA A 52 4.44 -5.25 -12.14
C ALA A 52 3.33 -5.32 -13.19
N GLU A 53 2.32 -4.45 -13.11
CA GLU A 53 1.26 -4.38 -14.12
C GLU A 53 1.79 -3.92 -15.48
N HIS A 54 2.72 -2.96 -15.53
CA HIS A 54 3.37 -2.58 -16.80
C HIS A 54 4.10 -3.75 -17.44
N TYR A 55 4.90 -4.51 -16.68
CA TYR A 55 5.59 -5.70 -17.20
C TYR A 55 4.61 -6.74 -17.73
N ARG A 56 3.49 -6.95 -17.04
CA ARG A 56 2.43 -7.87 -17.52
C ARG A 56 1.80 -7.38 -18.82
N GLN A 57 1.54 -6.08 -18.94
CA GLN A 57 0.96 -5.50 -20.15
C GLN A 57 1.91 -5.61 -21.36
N GLU A 58 3.21 -5.36 -21.16
CA GLU A 58 4.24 -5.54 -22.18
C GLU A 58 4.27 -7.00 -22.66
N GLN A 59 4.30 -7.97 -21.74
CA GLN A 59 4.27 -9.40 -22.10
C GLN A 59 3.01 -9.81 -22.86
N THR A 60 1.85 -9.24 -22.54
CA THR A 60 0.60 -9.51 -23.29
C THR A 60 0.55 -8.82 -24.65
N HIS A 61 1.43 -7.85 -24.93
CA HIS A 61 1.46 -7.15 -26.22
C HIS A 61 2.36 -7.84 -27.26
N ASP A 62 3.32 -8.65 -26.79
CA ASP A 62 4.24 -9.43 -27.62
C ASP A 62 3.69 -10.83 -28.01
N GLU A 63 2.50 -11.20 -27.52
CA GLU A 63 1.77 -12.46 -27.82
C GLU A 63 0.56 -12.20 -28.74
#